data_AF-A0A1M5IJD8-F1
#
_entry.id   AF-A0A1M5IJD8-F1
#
_cell.length_a   1.000
_cell.length_b   1.000
_cell.length_c   1.000
_cell.angle_alpha   90.00
_cell.angle_beta   90.00
_cell.angle_gamma   90.00
#
_symmetry.space_group_name_H-M   'P 1'
#
loop_
_entity.id
_entity.type
_entity.pdbx_description
1 polymer ?
#
loop_
_entity_poly.entity_id
_entity_poly.type
_entity_poly.pdbx_seq_one_letter_code
_entity_poly.pdbx_strand_id
1 'polypeptide(L)' 'MKRITASTIDQKTRDKIVHEWKTRKLNSIPDIANEFKMSKNIVNTIINDYLSPKNKKL' A
#
# COMPACT_ATOMS: atom_id res chain seq x y z
N MET A 1 14.02 -17.38 4.01
CA MET A 1 13.69 -15.93 3.95
C MET A 1 12.20 -15.76 4.17
N LYS A 2 11.76 -15.03 5.21
CA LYS A 2 10.32 -14.75 5.42
C LYS A 2 9.81 -13.92 4.23
N ARG A 3 8.84 -14.43 3.48
CA ARG A 3 8.17 -13.67 2.41
C ARG A 3 7.34 -12.58 3.08
N ILE A 4 7.73 -11.32 2.88
CA ILE A 4 6.91 -10.19 3.30
C ILE A 4 5.69 -10.17 2.37
N THR A 5 4.50 -10.36 2.93
CA THR A 5 3.23 -10.27 2.21
C THR A 5 2.47 -9.03 2.68
N ALA A 6 1.56 -8.50 1.86
CA ALA A 6 0.72 -7.36 2.25
C ALA A 6 0.00 -7.60 3.58
N SER A 7 -0.41 -8.85 3.88
CA SER A 7 -1.04 -9.27 5.13
C SER A 7 -0.14 -9.19 6.37
N THR A 8 1.19 -9.19 6.20
CA THR A 8 2.16 -9.04 7.31
C THR A 8 2.51 -7.59 7.63
N ILE A 9 1.99 -6.64 6.84
CA ILE A 9 2.22 -5.21 7.03
C ILE A 9 1.22 -4.67 8.02
N ASP A 10 1.71 -3.99 9.05
CA ASP A 10 0.88 -3.38 10.07
C ASP A 10 -0.03 -2.29 9.48
N GLN A 11 -1.17 -2.07 10.13
CA GLN A 11 -2.17 -1.12 9.64
C GLN A 11 -1.63 0.30 9.53
N LYS A 12 -0.76 0.73 10.46
CA LYS A 12 -0.17 2.08 10.44
C LYS A 12 0.70 2.29 9.19
N THR A 13 1.48 1.28 8.80
CA THR A 13 2.27 1.31 7.56
C THR A 13 1.38 1.29 6.33
N ARG A 14 0.30 0.49 6.33
CA ARG A 14 -0.69 0.49 5.24
C ARG A 14 -1.33 1.87 5.05
N ASP A 15 -1.75 2.51 6.14
CA ASP A 15 -2.37 3.84 6.11
C ASP A 15 -1.39 4.90 5.58
N LYS A 16 -0.11 4.82 5.95
CA LYS A 16 0.94 5.69 5.41
C LYS A 16 1.14 5.49 3.92
N ILE A 17 1.19 4.25 3.44
CA ILE A 17 1.31 3.93 2.01
C ILE A 17 0.14 4.52 1.23
N VAL A 18 -1.09 4.36 1.75
CA VAL A 18 -2.29 4.94 1.13
C VAL A 18 -2.26 6.46 1.17
N HIS A 19 -1.80 7.07 2.28
CA HIS A 19 -1.67 8.51 2.40
C HIS A 19 -0.69 9.06 1.36
N GLU A 20 0.53 8.53 1.31
CA GLU A 20 1.55 8.89 0.31
C GLU A 20 1.04 8.70 -1.12
N TRP A 21 0.32 7.61 -1.37
CA TRP A 21 -0.31 7.38 -2.66
C TRP A 21 -1.32 8.48 -3.00
N LYS A 22 -2.19 8.87 -2.07
CA LYS A 22 -3.23 9.90 -2.29
C LYS A 22 -2.67 11.32 -2.42
N THR A 23 -1.58 11.64 -1.73
CA THR A 23 -1.01 13.01 -1.71
C THR A 23 -0.03 13.25 -2.83
N ARG A 24 0.58 12.21 -3.40
CA ARG A 24 1.51 12.35 -4.52
C ARG A 24 0.77 12.70 -5.81
N LYS A 25 1.24 13.75 -6.47
CA LYS A 25 0.72 14.25 -7.75
C LYS A 25 0.65 13.19 -8.86
N LEU A 26 1.47 12.14 -8.79
CA LEU A 26 1.54 11.08 -9.81
C LEU A 26 1.11 9.70 -9.31
N ASN A 27 0.62 9.55 -8.07
CA ASN A 27 0.19 8.24 -7.55
C ASN A 27 1.22 7.11 -7.77
N SER A 28 2.53 7.45 -7.71
CA SER A 28 3.60 6.59 -8.22
C SER A 28 3.89 5.42 -7.29
N ILE A 29 3.29 4.27 -7.60
CA ILE A 29 3.53 2.99 -6.91
C ILE A 29 5.02 2.61 -6.86
N PRO A 30 5.82 2.78 -7.93
CA PRO A 30 7.26 2.50 -7.89
C PRO A 30 8.02 3.31 -6.84
N ASP A 31 7.71 4.60 -6.71
CA ASP A 31 8.43 5.49 -5.79
C ASP A 31 8.06 5.18 -4.33
N ILE A 32 6.78 4.90 -4.08
CA ILE A 32 6.30 4.47 -2.77
C ILE A 32 6.91 3.11 -2.41
N ALA A 33 6.98 2.17 -3.35
CA ALA A 33 7.63 0.88 -3.11
C ALA A 33 9.11 1.03 -2.75
N ASN A 34 9.83 1.92 -3.43
CA ASN A 34 11.23 2.22 -3.10
C ASN A 34 11.39 2.84 -1.71
N GLU A 35 10.53 3.80 -1.35
CA GLU A 35 10.57 4.49 -0.06
C GLU A 35 10.32 3.55 1.12
N PHE A 36 9.32 2.69 1.00
CA PHE A 36 8.98 1.71 2.04
C PHE A 36 9.85 0.44 1.96
N LYS A 37 10.81 0.37 1.02
CA LYS A 37 11.66 -0.81 0.75
C LYS A 37 10.85 -2.09 0.53
N MET A 38 9.80 -1.98 -0.26
CA MET A 38 8.83 -3.06 -0.52
C MET A 38 8.77 -3.40 -2.01
N SER A 39 8.20 -4.56 -2.32
CA SER A 39 7.84 -4.88 -3.71
C SER A 39 6.68 -4.01 -4.17
N LYS A 40 6.73 -3.56 -5.43
CA LYS A 40 5.62 -2.86 -6.10
C LYS A 40 4.30 -3.63 -6.01
N ASN A 41 4.37 -4.97 -6.06
CA ASN A 41 3.19 -5.82 -5.90
C ASN A 41 2.52 -5.63 -4.53
N ILE A 42 3.29 -5.51 -3.45
CA ILE A 42 2.75 -5.36 -2.10
C ILE A 42 2.04 -4.00 -1.98
N VAL A 43 2.68 -2.93 -2.45
CA VAL A 43 2.09 -1.58 -2.46
C VAL A 43 0.82 -1.57 -3.30
N ASN A 44 0.84 -2.19 -4.49
CA ASN A 44 -0.33 -2.30 -5.35
C ASN A 44 -1.47 -3.09 -4.67
N THR A 45 -1.18 -4.19 -3.98
CA THR A 45 -2.17 -4.93 -3.19
C THR A 45 -2.78 -4.05 -2.10
N ILE A 46 -1.97 -3.30 -1.34
CA ILE A 46 -2.47 -2.41 -0.26
C ILE A 46 -3.40 -1.33 -0.82
N ILE A 47 -3.02 -0.71 -1.94
CA ILE A 47 -3.85 0.31 -2.60
C ILE A 47 -5.15 -0.32 -3.14
N ASN A 48 -5.08 -1.48 -3.77
CA ASN A 48 -6.26 -2.19 -4.27
C ASN A 48 -7.20 -2.61 -3.13
N ASP A 49 -6.65 -3.05 -2.00
CA ASP A 49 -7.43 -3.35 -0.80
C ASP A 49 -8.15 -2.09 -0.30
N TYR A 50 -7.46 -0.94 -0.24
CA TYR A 50 -8.08 0.34 0.12
C TYR A 50 -9.18 0.78 -0.86
N LEU A 51 -8.97 0.60 -2.17
CA LEU A 51 -9.96 0.94 -3.20
C LEU A 51 -11.12 -0.05 -3.28
N SER A 52 -10.95 -1.26 -2.74
CA SER A 52 -11.93 -2.33 -2.80
C SER A 52 -13.24 -1.88 -2.12
N PRO A 53 -14.39 -1.98 -2.80
CA PRO A 53 -15.68 -1.56 -2.26
C PRO A 53 -16.11 -2.38 -1.04
N LYS A 54 -15.46 -3.53 -0.78
CA LYS A 54 -15.66 -4.32 0.44
C LYS A 54 -15.25 -3.57 1.72
N ASN A 55 -14.36 -2.59 1.62
CA ASN A 55 -13.94 -1.74 2.73
C ASN A 55 -14.76 -0.45 2.87
N LYS A 56 -15.77 -0.22 2.01
CA LYS A 56 -16.69 0.94 2.07
C LYS A 56 -17.97 0.67 2.87
N LYS A 57 -18.11 -0.51 3.47
CA LYS A 57 -19.22 -0.81 4.38
C LYS A 57 -18.73 -0.72 5.82
N LEU A 58 -18.85 0.47 6.41
CA LEU A 58 -19.19 0.75 7.81
C LEU A 58 -19.33 2.27 7.96
#